data_AF-A0A437U9L8-F1
#
_entry.id   AF-A0A437U9L8-F1
#
_cell.length_a   1.000
_cell.length_b   1.000
_cell.length_c   1.000
_cell.angle_alpha   90.00
_cell.angle_beta   90.00
_cell.angle_gamma   90.00
#
_symmetry.space_group_name_H-M   'P 1'
#
loop_
_entity.id
_entity.type
_entity.pdbx_description
1 polymer ?
#
loop_
_entity_poly.entity_id
_entity_poly.type
_entity_poly.pdbx_seq_one_letter_code
_entity_poly.pdbx_strand_id
1 'polypeptide(L)'
;MAVSESDKPLLIQLLQDPNKKWFVAAYIQTVASFDKEFFSSLMKAAINTADPSYIDLFVEPCVRVFDGVLVIDTLNDYLNSENYLEIDNAVYFKHSKICNIVYFNKEAQNQDFKEVGFHYYWNELSKTYHIARNDSHRMTEEEYNDYLPTHTEFIAKRERLLKRIEGVRRNPR
;
A
#
# COMPACT_ATOMS: atom_id res chain seq x y z
N MET A 1 -1.64 -9.92 -15.77
CA MET A 1 -0.30 -9.86 -16.42
C MET A 1 0.73 -9.48 -15.38
N ALA A 2 1.94 -10.04 -15.38
CA ALA A 2 3.03 -9.62 -14.48
C ALA A 2 3.90 -8.55 -15.16
N VAL A 3 4.70 -7.81 -14.38
CA VAL A 3 5.73 -6.92 -14.96
C VAL A 3 6.70 -7.77 -15.78
N SER A 4 7.00 -7.34 -17.01
CA SER A 4 7.97 -8.03 -17.87
C SER A 4 9.39 -7.83 -17.35
N GLU A 5 10.18 -8.91 -17.30
CA GLU A 5 11.61 -8.84 -16.94
C GLU A 5 12.42 -7.98 -17.92
N SER A 6 11.99 -7.88 -19.19
CA SER A 6 12.65 -7.01 -20.18
C SER A 6 12.44 -5.52 -19.87
N ASP A 7 11.28 -5.17 -19.33
CA ASP A 7 10.87 -3.78 -19.15
C ASP A 7 11.22 -3.28 -17.74
N LYS A 8 11.44 -4.20 -16.80
CA LYS A 8 11.76 -3.93 -15.39
C LYS A 8 12.89 -2.90 -15.21
N PRO A 9 14.05 -3.00 -15.90
CA PRO A 9 15.13 -2.03 -15.73
C PRO A 9 14.72 -0.60 -16.11
N LEU A 10 13.99 -0.45 -17.22
CA LEU A 10 13.47 0.84 -17.68
C LEU A 10 12.45 1.39 -16.68
N LEU A 11 11.51 0.57 -16.23
CA LEU A 11 10.48 1.00 -15.29
C LEU A 11 11.08 1.43 -13.93
N ILE A 12 12.09 0.72 -13.42
CA ILE A 12 12.82 1.14 -12.21
C ILE A 12 13.52 2.48 -12.43
N GLN A 13 14.13 2.70 -13.60
CA GLN A 13 14.74 3.98 -13.94
C GLN A 13 13.71 5.11 -13.97
N LEU A 14 12.52 4.87 -14.54
CA LEU A 14 11.44 5.86 -14.59
C LEU A 14 10.90 6.20 -13.20
N LEU A 15 10.87 5.26 -12.25
CA LEU A 15 10.46 5.52 -10.87
C LEU A 15 11.38 6.51 -10.12
N GLN A 16 12.64 6.61 -10.56
CA GLN A 16 13.60 7.56 -9.98
C GLN A 16 13.48 8.96 -10.58
N ASP A 17 12.81 9.11 -11.72
CA ASP A 17 12.60 10.39 -12.37
C ASP A 17 11.33 11.07 -11.81
N PRO A 18 11.43 12.28 -11.24
CA PRO A 18 10.31 12.95 -10.59
C PRO A 18 9.13 13.25 -11.53
N ASN A 19 9.39 13.36 -12.83
CA ASN A 19 8.38 13.66 -13.85
C ASN A 19 7.84 12.41 -14.53
N LYS A 20 8.62 11.32 -14.59
CA LYS A 20 8.22 10.09 -15.30
C LYS A 20 7.68 8.99 -14.40
N LYS A 21 7.92 9.04 -13.09
CA LYS A 21 7.42 8.01 -12.13
C LYS A 21 5.90 7.81 -12.20
N TRP A 22 5.15 8.83 -12.60
CA TRP A 22 3.69 8.78 -12.76
C TRP A 22 3.23 7.80 -13.82
N PHE A 23 4.01 7.62 -14.90
CA PHE A 23 3.74 6.60 -15.90
C PHE A 23 3.77 5.20 -15.27
N VAL A 24 4.78 4.94 -14.43
CA VAL A 24 4.93 3.64 -13.75
C VAL A 24 3.82 3.43 -12.73
N ALA A 25 3.44 4.49 -12.01
CA ALA A 25 2.33 4.47 -11.06
C ALA A 25 0.99 4.10 -11.75
N ALA A 26 0.72 4.67 -12.93
CA ALA A 26 -0.46 4.30 -13.72
C ALA A 26 -0.36 2.87 -14.27
N TYR A 27 0.81 2.49 -14.80
CA TYR A 27 1.03 1.15 -15.35
C TYR A 27 0.83 0.05 -14.30
N ILE A 28 1.43 0.20 -13.12
CA ILE A 28 1.47 -0.87 -12.11
C ILE A 28 0.09 -1.23 -11.54
N GLN A 29 -0.85 -0.27 -11.57
CA GLN A 29 -2.25 -0.51 -11.21
C GLN A 29 -2.91 -1.58 -12.11
N THR A 30 -2.48 -1.68 -13.37
CA THR A 30 -3.02 -2.64 -14.35
C THR A 30 -2.36 -4.02 -14.31
N VAL A 31 -1.22 -4.14 -13.63
CA VAL A 31 -0.44 -5.37 -13.55
C VAL A 31 -0.92 -6.20 -12.35
N ALA A 32 -0.96 -7.52 -12.44
CA ALA A 32 -1.42 -8.41 -11.38
C ALA A 32 -0.35 -8.71 -10.32
N SER A 33 0.93 -8.73 -10.69
CA SER A 33 2.04 -9.06 -9.79
C SER A 33 3.37 -8.47 -10.26
N PHE A 34 4.30 -8.32 -9.32
CA PHE A 34 5.69 -7.88 -9.55
C PHE A 34 6.59 -8.46 -8.45
N ASP A 35 7.90 -8.41 -8.65
CA ASP A 35 8.88 -8.99 -7.73
C ASP A 35 9.26 -8.02 -6.57
N LYS A 36 10.07 -8.54 -5.64
CA LYS A 36 10.51 -7.79 -4.44
C LYS A 36 11.46 -6.63 -4.77
N GLU A 37 12.19 -6.72 -5.88
CA GLU A 37 13.08 -5.65 -6.34
C GLU A 37 12.25 -4.44 -6.79
N PHE A 38 11.21 -4.70 -7.58
CA PHE A 38 10.29 -3.70 -8.08
C PHE A 38 9.47 -3.08 -6.94
N PHE A 39 8.99 -3.92 -6.01
CA PHE A 39 8.37 -3.49 -4.75
C PHE A 39 9.23 -2.47 -3.99
N SER A 40 10.52 -2.78 -3.81
CA SER A 40 11.44 -1.90 -3.09
C SER A 40 11.61 -0.55 -3.81
N SER A 41 11.58 -0.56 -5.14
CA SER A 41 11.68 0.64 -5.96
C SER A 41 10.41 1.51 -5.87
N LEU A 42 9.22 0.90 -5.86
CA LEU A 42 7.94 1.59 -5.65
C LEU A 42 7.89 2.23 -4.26
N MET A 43 8.34 1.53 -3.22
CA MET A 43 8.35 2.08 -1.86
C MET A 43 9.28 3.29 -1.72
N LYS A 44 10.45 3.27 -2.36
CA LYS A 44 11.33 4.45 -2.44
C LYS A 44 10.67 5.60 -3.17
N ALA A 45 10.00 5.34 -4.29
CA ALA A 45 9.28 6.37 -5.03
C ALA A 45 8.15 7.00 -4.19
N ALA A 46 7.41 6.18 -3.43
CA ALA A 46 6.38 6.63 -2.50
C ALA A 46 6.96 7.60 -1.46
N ILE A 47 8.02 7.19 -0.76
CA ILE A 47 8.63 7.97 0.34
C ILE A 47 9.28 9.26 -0.17
N ASN A 48 9.78 9.28 -1.41
CA ASN A 48 10.37 10.47 -2.00
C ASN A 48 9.34 11.36 -2.73
N THR A 49 8.05 11.07 -2.58
CA THR A 49 6.98 11.90 -3.17
C THR A 49 6.62 13.02 -2.22
N ALA A 50 6.93 14.26 -2.65
CA ALA A 50 6.75 15.46 -1.83
C ALA A 50 5.29 15.80 -1.53
N ASP A 51 4.37 15.50 -2.46
CA ASP A 51 2.94 15.70 -2.25
C ASP A 51 2.31 14.40 -1.72
N PRO A 52 1.86 14.38 -0.44
CA PRO A 52 1.29 13.20 0.18
C PRO A 52 0.09 12.59 -0.54
N SER A 53 -0.67 13.40 -1.29
CA SER A 53 -1.87 12.96 -2.00
C SER A 53 -1.59 11.97 -3.14
N TYR A 54 -0.33 11.78 -3.52
CA TYR A 54 0.06 10.83 -4.57
C TYR A 54 0.91 9.65 -4.06
N ILE A 55 1.14 9.56 -2.75
CA ILE A 55 1.90 8.45 -2.15
C ILE A 55 1.16 7.11 -2.34
N ASP A 56 -0.17 7.16 -2.29
CA ASP A 56 -1.07 6.03 -2.47
C ASP A 56 -0.87 5.31 -3.81
N LEU A 57 -0.62 6.05 -4.90
CA LEU A 57 -0.39 5.52 -6.24
C LEU A 57 0.76 4.51 -6.31
N PHE A 58 1.70 4.58 -5.37
CA PHE A 58 2.82 3.66 -5.25
C PHE A 58 2.61 2.60 -4.15
N VAL A 59 1.97 2.97 -3.05
CA VAL A 59 1.78 2.11 -1.87
C VAL A 59 0.67 1.08 -2.08
N GLU A 60 -0.45 1.48 -2.68
CA GLU A 60 -1.61 0.60 -2.89
C GLU A 60 -1.26 -0.64 -3.73
N PRO A 61 -0.55 -0.51 -4.88
CA PRO A 61 -0.08 -1.69 -5.63
C PRO A 61 0.78 -2.62 -4.79
N CYS A 62 1.61 -2.08 -3.89
CA CYS A 62 2.48 -2.87 -3.00
C CYS A 62 1.65 -3.66 -1.98
N VAL A 63 0.64 -3.04 -1.39
CA VAL A 63 -0.29 -3.69 -0.45
C VAL A 63 -1.08 -4.80 -1.13
N ARG A 64 -1.50 -4.57 -2.38
CA ARG A 64 -2.25 -5.54 -3.18
C ARG A 64 -1.42 -6.80 -3.47
N VAL A 65 -0.15 -6.65 -3.84
CA VAL A 65 0.70 -7.78 -4.25
C VAL A 65 1.40 -8.47 -3.08
N PHE A 66 1.82 -7.72 -2.06
CA PHE A 66 2.71 -8.20 -0.99
C PHE A 66 2.13 -8.14 0.41
N ASP A 67 0.85 -7.77 0.55
CA ASP A 67 0.16 -7.54 1.81
C ASP A 67 0.62 -6.32 2.64
N GLY A 68 -0.24 -5.89 3.56
CA GLY A 68 0.00 -4.68 4.36
C GLY A 68 1.11 -4.85 5.40
N VAL A 69 1.34 -6.07 5.89
CA VAL A 69 2.33 -6.37 6.93
C VAL A 69 3.73 -6.19 6.38
N LEU A 70 4.04 -6.82 5.23
CA LEU A 70 5.37 -6.71 4.62
C LEU A 70 5.71 -5.26 4.33
N VAL A 71 4.76 -4.49 3.82
CA VAL A 71 5.06 -3.11 3.48
C VAL A 71 5.14 -2.22 4.72
N ILE A 72 4.48 -2.52 5.84
CA ILE A 72 4.73 -1.81 7.12
C ILE A 72 6.13 -2.12 7.65
N ASP A 73 6.58 -3.37 7.55
CA ASP A 73 7.95 -3.75 7.92
C ASP A 73 8.97 -2.98 7.05
N THR A 74 8.68 -2.87 5.75
CA THR A 74 9.50 -2.07 4.82
C THR A 74 9.51 -0.58 5.17
N LEU A 75 8.37 0.01 5.55
CA LEU A 75 8.31 1.41 6.02
C LEU A 75 9.08 1.62 7.33
N ASN A 76 9.08 0.63 8.23
CA ASN A 76 9.89 0.66 9.45
C ASN A 76 11.39 0.68 9.13
N ASP A 77 11.83 -0.04 8.09
CA ASP A 77 13.24 -0.02 7.67
C ASP A 77 13.64 1.36 7.13
N TYR A 78 12.73 2.04 6.45
CA TYR A 78 12.93 3.40 5.94
C TYR A 78 12.92 4.48 7.02
N LEU A 79 12.47 4.21 8.24
CA LEU A 79 12.42 5.21 9.31
C LEU A 79 13.78 5.66 9.83
N ASN A 80 14.85 4.98 9.41
CA ASN A 80 16.20 5.47 9.58
C ASN A 80 16.57 6.58 8.57
N SER A 81 15.65 6.98 7.69
CA SER A 81 15.77 8.12 6.77
C SER A 81 15.07 9.36 7.30
N GLU A 82 15.45 10.54 6.82
CA GLU A 82 14.91 11.86 7.24
C GLU A 82 13.43 12.10 6.83
N ASN A 83 12.81 11.16 6.11
CA ASN A 83 11.48 11.31 5.48
C ASN A 83 10.32 10.82 6.37
N TYR A 84 10.30 11.23 7.64
CA TYR A 84 9.33 10.74 8.63
C TYR A 84 7.88 11.17 8.32
N LEU A 85 7.66 12.28 7.62
CA LEU A 85 6.33 12.76 7.24
C LEU A 85 5.72 11.89 6.14
N GLU A 86 6.51 11.56 5.13
CA GLU A 86 6.11 10.75 3.99
C GLU A 86 5.86 9.30 4.41
N ILE A 87 6.63 8.79 5.38
CA ILE A 87 6.38 7.49 6.01
C ILE A 87 5.05 7.50 6.77
N ASP A 88 4.76 8.53 7.57
CA ASP A 88 3.48 8.69 8.29
C ASP A 88 2.31 8.67 7.29
N ASN A 89 2.41 9.43 6.21
CA ASN A 89 1.40 9.47 5.14
C ASN A 89 1.21 8.09 4.48
N ALA A 90 2.30 7.39 4.14
CA ALA A 90 2.25 6.04 3.57
C ALA A 90 1.57 5.02 4.51
N VAL A 91 1.76 5.15 5.84
CA VAL A 91 1.12 4.29 6.84
C VAL A 91 -0.39 4.48 6.89
N TYR A 92 -0.88 5.70 6.67
CA TYR A 92 -2.32 5.95 6.62
C TYR A 92 -2.97 5.26 5.42
N PHE A 93 -2.34 5.30 4.23
CA PHE A 93 -2.86 4.65 3.03
C PHE A 93 -2.86 3.11 3.11
N LYS A 94 -1.93 2.53 3.89
CA LYS A 94 -1.83 1.07 4.11
C LYS A 94 -3.06 0.42 4.73
N HIS A 95 -3.83 1.18 5.51
CA HIS A 95 -4.93 0.62 6.30
C HIS A 95 -6.17 0.32 5.45
N SER A 96 -6.16 0.79 4.20
CA SER A 96 -7.20 0.49 3.22
C SER A 96 -6.80 -0.78 2.47
N LYS A 97 -7.46 -1.89 2.79
CA LYS A 97 -7.46 -3.04 1.90
C LYS A 97 -8.89 -3.24 1.44
N ILE A 98 -9.16 -2.81 0.22
CA ILE A 98 -9.92 -3.62 -0.72
C ILE A 98 -8.86 -4.41 -1.47
N CYS A 99 -8.63 -5.67 -1.10
CA CYS A 99 -7.88 -6.55 -1.98
C CYS A 99 -8.83 -7.01 -3.08
N ASN A 100 -8.59 -6.63 -4.33
CA ASN A 100 -9.15 -7.34 -5.48
C ASN A 100 -8.32 -8.58 -5.73
N ILE A 101 -8.75 -9.74 -5.21
CA ILE A 101 -8.17 -11.02 -5.61
C ILE A 101 -8.81 -11.37 -6.95
N VAL A 102 -8.02 -11.28 -8.01
CA VAL A 102 -8.44 -11.72 -9.35
C VAL A 102 -8.11 -13.20 -9.47
N TYR A 103 -9.13 -14.04 -9.57
CA TYR A 103 -8.95 -15.43 -9.98
C TYR A 103 -9.59 -15.63 -11.36
N PHE A 104 -8.83 -16.27 -12.24
CA PHE A 104 -9.33 -16.65 -13.55
C PHE A 104 -10.17 -17.91 -13.39
N ASN A 105 -11.48 -17.78 -13.57
CA ASN A 105 -12.38 -18.91 -13.57
C ASN A 105 -12.27 -19.60 -14.94
N LYS A 106 -11.63 -20.77 -14.95
CA LYS A 106 -11.39 -21.53 -16.20
C LYS A 106 -12.67 -22.03 -16.85
N GLU A 107 -13.73 -22.27 -16.07
CA GLU A 107 -14.99 -22.80 -16.57
C GLU A 107 -15.86 -21.71 -17.20
N ALA A 108 -15.91 -20.53 -16.58
CA ALA A 108 -16.69 -19.39 -17.07
C ALA A 108 -15.90 -18.47 -18.04
N GLN A 109 -14.60 -18.74 -18.26
CA GLN A 109 -13.69 -17.92 -19.05
C GLN A 109 -13.71 -16.42 -18.69
N ASN A 110 -13.99 -16.10 -17.43
CA ASN A 110 -14.04 -14.74 -16.92
C ASN A 110 -13.03 -14.56 -15.79
N GLN A 111 -12.76 -13.29 -15.48
CA GLN A 111 -12.05 -12.89 -14.28
C GLN A 111 -13.09 -12.65 -13.19
N ASP A 112 -12.99 -13.39 -12.11
CA ASP A 112 -13.77 -13.15 -10.92
C ASP A 112 -12.94 -12.30 -9.95
N PHE A 113 -13.61 -11.31 -9.36
CA PHE A 113 -13.02 -10.38 -8.41
C PHE A 113 -13.60 -10.68 -7.04
N LYS A 114 -12.74 -10.92 -6.06
CA LYS A 114 -13.16 -10.93 -4.66
C LYS A 114 -12.55 -9.75 -3.96
N GLU A 115 -13.40 -8.84 -3.51
CA GLU A 115 -13.03 -7.71 -2.66
C GLU A 115 -13.04 -8.17 -1.20
N VAL A 116 -11.87 -8.21 -0.54
CA VAL A 116 -11.78 -8.57 0.89
C VAL A 116 -11.14 -7.41 1.67
N GLY A 117 -11.83 -6.94 2.71
CA GLY A 117 -11.31 -6.03 3.73
C GLY A 117 -12.20 -4.83 4.09
N PHE A 118 -11.59 -3.77 4.63
CA PHE A 118 -12.27 -2.57 5.11
C PHE A 118 -11.89 -1.36 4.24
N HIS A 119 -12.88 -0.63 3.75
CA HIS A 119 -12.68 0.61 3.00
C HIS A 119 -12.66 1.80 3.99
N TYR A 120 -11.57 2.56 4.02
CA TYR A 120 -11.44 3.78 4.83
C TYR A 120 -11.22 4.98 3.93
N TYR A 121 -11.86 6.11 4.23
CA TYR A 121 -11.70 7.36 3.50
C TYR A 121 -11.21 8.47 4.42
N TRP A 122 -10.44 9.40 3.88
CA TRP A 122 -10.03 10.61 4.58
C TRP A 122 -11.23 11.53 4.73
N ASN A 123 -11.58 11.86 5.98
CA ASN A 123 -12.59 12.84 6.27
C ASN A 123 -11.92 14.20 6.46
N GLU A 124 -12.07 15.05 5.44
CA GLU A 124 -11.49 16.40 5.41
C GLU A 124 -11.95 17.29 6.56
N LEU A 125 -13.17 17.07 7.09
CA LEU A 125 -13.73 17.89 8.16
C LEU A 125 -13.14 17.53 9.52
N SER A 126 -13.02 16.25 9.82
CA SER A 126 -12.46 15.78 11.08
C SER A 126 -10.94 15.68 11.06
N LYS A 127 -10.31 15.76 9.88
CA LYS A 127 -8.89 15.47 9.68
C LYS A 127 -8.51 14.09 10.26
N THR A 128 -9.44 13.14 10.12
CA THR A 128 -9.28 11.75 10.56
C THR A 128 -9.79 10.80 9.47
N TYR A 129 -9.33 9.56 9.50
CA TYR A 129 -9.83 8.52 8.61
C TYR A 129 -11.06 7.83 9.20
N HIS A 130 -12.09 7.61 8.38
CA HIS A 130 -13.36 6.98 8.76
C HIS A 130 -13.57 5.69 7.96
N ILE A 131 -14.31 4.72 8.53
CA ILE A 131 -14.75 3.52 7.81
C ILE A 131 -15.86 3.94 6.84
N ALA A 132 -15.68 3.71 5.54
CA ALA A 132 -16.75 3.78 4.56
C ALA A 132 -17.70 2.61 4.81
N ARG A 133 -18.93 2.92 5.24
CA ARG A 133 -19.95 1.91 5.56
C ARG A 133 -20.80 1.46 4.36
N ASN A 134 -20.63 2.07 3.18
CA ASN A 134 -21.43 1.75 2.00
C ASN A 134 -20.68 0.78 1.07
N ASP A 135 -21.19 -0.46 1.06
CA ASP A 135 -21.39 -1.41 -0.05
C ASP A 135 -20.24 -1.54 -1.08
N SER A 136 -19.45 -2.62 -1.03
CA SER A 136 -19.80 -3.80 -1.84
C SER A 136 -19.37 -5.17 -1.33
N HIS A 137 -18.63 -5.35 -0.24
CA HIS A 137 -18.31 -6.69 0.28
C HIS A 137 -18.22 -6.71 1.81
N ARG A 138 -19.22 -7.31 2.46
CA ARG A 138 -19.12 -7.69 3.88
C ARG A 138 -18.40 -9.04 3.94
N MET A 139 -17.28 -9.08 4.65
CA MET A 139 -16.60 -10.35 4.96
C MET A 139 -17.55 -11.28 5.72
N THR A 140 -17.49 -12.57 5.42
CA THR A 140 -18.14 -13.60 6.24
C THR A 140 -17.49 -13.64 7.64
N GLU A 141 -18.16 -14.25 8.61
CA GLU A 141 -17.59 -14.42 9.96
C GLU A 141 -16.29 -15.26 9.94
N GLU A 142 -16.22 -16.27 9.07
CA GLU A 142 -15.02 -17.07 8.86
C GLU A 142 -13.88 -16.23 8.27
N GLU A 143 -14.15 -15.46 7.22
CA GLU A 143 -13.16 -14.55 6.61
C GLU A 143 -12.67 -13.47 7.59
N TYR A 144 -13.58 -12.97 8.43
CA TYR A 144 -13.24 -12.03 9.48
C TYR A 144 -12.31 -12.67 10.52
N ASN A 145 -12.65 -13.86 10.99
CA ASN A 145 -11.85 -14.57 11.99
C ASN A 145 -10.46 -14.98 11.45
N ASP A 146 -10.38 -15.36 10.17
CA ASP A 146 -9.11 -15.65 9.50
C ASP A 146 -8.25 -14.39 9.35
N TYR A 147 -8.88 -13.25 9.07
CA TYR A 147 -8.17 -11.98 8.86
C TYR A 147 -7.82 -11.24 10.16
N LEU A 148 -8.57 -11.47 11.24
CA LEU A 148 -8.46 -10.75 12.51
C LEU A 148 -7.04 -10.81 13.12
N PRO A 149 -6.31 -11.94 13.13
CA PRO A 149 -4.94 -12.00 13.63
C PRO A 149 -4.00 -11.09 12.84
N THR A 150 -4.04 -11.15 11.50
CA THR A 150 -3.22 -10.31 10.61
C THR A 150 -3.55 -8.83 10.79
N HIS A 151 -4.84 -8.50 10.92
CA HIS A 151 -5.27 -7.13 11.20
C HIS A 151 -4.76 -6.64 12.57
N THR A 152 -4.85 -7.48 13.60
CA THR A 152 -4.38 -7.14 14.95
C THR A 152 -2.87 -6.91 14.97
N GLU A 153 -2.11 -7.78 14.31
CA GLU A 153 -0.67 -7.61 14.14
C GLU A 153 -0.34 -6.31 13.38
N PHE A 154 -1.09 -6.03 12.31
CA PHE A 154 -0.96 -4.81 11.55
C PHE A 154 -1.17 -3.56 12.43
N ILE A 155 -2.25 -3.52 13.23
CA ILE A 155 -2.55 -2.42 14.15
C ILE A 155 -1.40 -2.24 15.15
N ALA A 156 -0.94 -3.32 15.78
CA ALA A 156 0.15 -3.27 16.75
C ALA A 156 1.47 -2.79 16.12
N LYS A 157 1.76 -3.16 14.87
CA LYS A 157 2.92 -2.67 14.12
C LYS A 157 2.79 -1.20 13.78
N ARG A 158 1.63 -0.76 13.31
CA ARG A 158 1.31 0.65 13.02
C ARG A 158 1.49 1.51 14.27
N GLU A 159 0.97 1.10 15.42
CA GLU A 159 1.12 1.86 16.66
C GLU A 159 2.59 2.02 17.08
N ARG A 160 3.39 0.95 16.96
CA ARG A 160 4.84 1.01 17.24
C ARG A 160 5.55 1.98 16.29
N LEU A 161 5.19 1.94 15.02
CA LEU A 161 5.69 2.80 13.97
C LEU A 161 5.35 4.28 14.25
N LEU A 162 4.10 4.60 14.55
CA LEU A 162 3.66 5.96 14.91
C LEU A 162 4.35 6.49 16.16
N LYS A 163 4.52 5.67 17.20
CA LYS A 163 5.29 6.04 18.41
C LYS A 163 6.74 6.39 18.08
N ARG A 164 7.36 5.66 17.14
CA ARG A 164 8.72 5.96 16.67
C ARG A 164 8.79 7.28 15.90
N ILE A 165 7.85 7.52 14.98
CA ILE A 165 7.75 8.78 14.23
C ILE A 165 7.61 9.96 15.20
N GLU A 166 6.75 9.83 16.21
CA GLU A 166 6.57 10.86 17.23
C GLU A 166 7.84 11.08 18.08
N GLY A 167 8.55 10.02 18.44
CA GLY A 167 9.84 10.10 19.11
C GLY A 167 10.90 10.85 18.29
N VAL A 168 10.98 10.58 16.98
CA VAL A 168 11.88 11.29 16.06
C VAL A 168 11.50 12.76 15.93
N ARG A 169 10.20 13.09 15.80
CA ARG A 169 9.72 14.48 15.75
C ARG A 169 10.07 15.29 17.01
N ARG A 170 10.10 14.64 18.19
CA ARG A 170 10.43 15.28 19.47
C ARG A 170 11.94 15.47 19.69
N ASN A 171 12.78 14.69 19.01
CA ASN A 171 14.23 14.77 19.07
C ASN A 171 14.83 14.74 17.65
N PRO A 172 14.63 15.80 16.85
CA PRO A 172 15.34 15.96 15.61
C PRO A 172 16.84 16.08 15.97
N ARG A 173 17.65 15.15 15.46
CA ARG A 173 19.11 15.19 15.65
C ARG A 173 19.72 16.38 14.95
#